data_AF-A0A0T0M2E0-F1
#
_entry.id   AF-A0A0T0M2E0-F1
#
_cell.length_a   1.000
_cell.length_b   1.000
_cell.length_c   1.000
_cell.angle_alpha   90.00
_cell.angle_beta   90.00
_cell.angle_gamma   90.00
#
_symmetry.space_group_name_H-M   'P 1'
#
loop_
_entity.id
_entity.type
_entity.pdbx_description
1 polymer ?
#
loop_
_entity_poly.entity_id
_entity_poly.type
_entity_poly.pdbx_seq_one_letter_code
_entity_poly.pdbx_strand_id
1 'polypeptide(L)'
;MEILGDLKKEVQEGKTPSSERVKDFANKLFPMETIVNSHYKAIIKGELLGTPASLDGRPHVDIKKAVASESGMKGFLINESEEEKSIYKWREGNFTEADHELSALWRMTTTQEDLLERLKKSLKSDASPKFADFDELDKYVCKVLDEPLIQEFLLINLLENYDIDPSSGVQIFGRWNQVGKPMIKEFAPYAFHCLRVDTLFLFGLTSDLIGTRPTNRVDLEYLYYLPFGHVFTSNDKVHKKLVPLLLRDEQKFIVGPDLKQDLKNIVEFLNNLEIDERRKYKNVPPIIESSFTFQLWKEFFNYPIKSNWNREISEAEQEMMKEKMREFEKALDGDNIELESSDDAEFILKKSWLSKTDPCYCGSGKKLNECCIPDDKFKEIAIKQIKDQIKKEIIESYSNVDHVRFSHATNTNLPAIIFVYKIANLDPKGLNGLLRCFKDEELKITATLEGNLITFSFIENNGNEFITLEPIPCSLKQLESFLLKDYKQICVLDGLLNPQNLRDVIIIIPEEGASPRQILINGFKI
;
A
#
# COMPACT_ATOMS: atom_id res chain seq x y z
N MET A 1 8.03 2.60 -7.22
CA MET A 1 9.28 3.39 -7.31
C MET A 1 9.59 3.89 -8.72
N GLU A 2 9.53 3.05 -9.76
CA GLU A 2 9.94 3.44 -11.12
C GLU A 2 9.27 4.73 -11.64
N ILE A 3 7.94 4.86 -11.47
CA ILE A 3 7.22 6.04 -11.96
C ILE A 3 7.63 7.33 -11.23
N LEU A 4 8.00 7.24 -9.95
CA LEU A 4 8.50 8.38 -9.18
C LEU A 4 9.85 8.86 -9.74
N GLY A 5 10.68 7.96 -10.28
CA GLY A 5 11.95 8.28 -10.92
C GLY A 5 11.82 9.21 -12.14
N ASP A 6 10.62 9.32 -12.74
CA ASP A 6 10.35 10.27 -13.81
C ASP A 6 10.13 11.70 -13.29
N LEU A 7 9.85 11.91 -11.98
CA LEU A 7 9.61 13.24 -11.38
C LEU A 7 10.82 14.17 -11.50
N LYS A 8 12.05 13.65 -11.40
CA LYS A 8 13.31 14.39 -11.56
C LYS A 8 13.96 14.22 -12.93
N LYS A 9 13.23 13.70 -13.92
CA LYS A 9 13.73 13.63 -15.29
C LYS A 9 13.80 15.03 -15.89
N GLU A 10 14.91 15.34 -16.56
CA GLU A 10 15.02 16.58 -17.32
C GLU A 10 14.06 16.52 -18.52
N VAL A 11 13.28 17.59 -18.69
CA VAL A 11 12.30 17.71 -19.77
C VAL A 11 12.77 18.81 -20.71
N GLN A 12 12.85 18.50 -22.00
CA GLN A 12 13.12 19.50 -23.04
C GLN A 12 12.00 20.53 -23.10
N GLU A 13 12.34 21.78 -23.39
CA GLU A 13 11.39 22.88 -23.52
C GLU A 13 10.25 22.51 -24.50
N GLY A 14 9.00 22.73 -24.09
CA GLY A 14 7.80 22.38 -24.85
C GLY A 14 7.24 20.96 -24.66
N LYS A 15 7.85 20.11 -23.84
CA LYS A 15 7.30 18.79 -23.47
C LYS A 15 6.55 18.81 -22.13
N THR A 16 5.67 17.83 -21.93
CA THR A 16 4.89 17.64 -20.70
C THR A 16 5.80 17.63 -19.46
N PRO A 17 5.53 18.45 -18.44
CA PRO A 17 6.30 18.48 -17.21
C PRO A 17 6.42 17.11 -16.55
N SER A 18 7.52 16.86 -15.85
CA SER A 18 7.77 15.58 -15.17
C SER A 18 6.68 15.24 -14.14
N SER A 19 6.19 16.22 -13.39
CA SER A 19 5.08 16.05 -12.44
C SER A 19 3.79 15.58 -13.13
N GLU A 20 3.42 16.19 -14.26
CA GLU A 20 2.25 15.80 -15.06
C GLU A 20 2.40 14.39 -15.64
N ARG A 21 3.62 14.01 -16.02
CA ARG A 21 3.91 12.66 -16.50
C ARG A 21 3.79 11.61 -15.40
N VAL A 22 4.30 11.88 -14.19
CA VAL A 22 4.13 10.98 -13.05
C VAL A 22 2.65 10.87 -12.67
N LYS A 23 1.92 11.98 -12.69
CA LYS A 23 0.47 12.00 -12.48
C LYS A 23 -0.28 11.18 -13.52
N ASP A 24 0.05 11.29 -14.80
CA ASP A 24 -0.55 10.48 -15.87
C ASP A 24 -0.29 8.98 -15.68
N PHE A 25 0.92 8.60 -15.27
CA PHE A 25 1.22 7.20 -14.96
C PHE A 25 0.49 6.71 -13.70
N ALA A 26 0.47 7.52 -12.64
CA ALA A 26 -0.25 7.19 -11.42
C ALA A 26 -1.74 6.99 -11.69
N ASN A 27 -2.35 7.79 -12.58
CA ASN A 27 -3.76 7.66 -12.98
C ASN A 27 -4.07 6.41 -13.80
N LYS A 28 -3.06 5.74 -14.36
CA LYS A 28 -3.20 4.44 -15.05
C LYS A 28 -3.06 3.27 -14.09
N LEU A 29 -2.56 3.50 -12.87
CA LEU A 29 -2.34 2.47 -11.87
C LEU A 29 -3.49 2.43 -10.87
N PHE A 30 -3.75 1.23 -10.36
CA PHE A 30 -4.76 0.96 -9.34
C PHE A 30 -6.16 1.51 -9.72
N PRO A 31 -6.72 1.11 -10.88
CA PRO A 31 -8.14 1.23 -11.08
C PRO A 31 -8.89 0.44 -9.98
N MET A 32 -10.17 0.76 -9.82
CA MET A 32 -11.09 0.01 -8.96
C MET A 32 -10.89 -1.50 -9.17
N GLU A 33 -10.82 -2.28 -8.08
CA GLU A 33 -10.60 -3.74 -8.07
C GLU A 33 -9.14 -4.21 -8.23
N THR A 34 -8.14 -3.33 -8.10
CA THR A 34 -6.73 -3.76 -8.08
C THR A 34 -6.27 -4.24 -6.70
N ILE A 35 -5.49 -5.31 -6.68
CA ILE A 35 -4.79 -5.83 -5.50
C ILE A 35 -3.29 -5.71 -5.73
N VAL A 36 -2.55 -5.27 -4.72
CA VAL A 36 -1.09 -5.09 -4.77
C VAL A 36 -0.43 -6.24 -4.01
N ASN A 37 0.61 -6.82 -4.60
CA ASN A 37 1.42 -7.83 -3.91
C ASN A 37 2.22 -7.17 -2.77
N SER A 38 2.40 -7.89 -1.67
CA SER A 38 3.39 -7.55 -0.65
C SER A 38 4.78 -7.45 -1.28
N HIS A 39 5.62 -6.57 -0.73
CA HIS A 39 6.98 -6.41 -1.25
C HIS A 39 7.76 -7.73 -1.17
N TYR A 40 8.44 -8.14 -2.26
CA TYR A 40 9.11 -9.44 -2.38
C TYR A 40 10.05 -9.76 -1.20
N LYS A 41 10.79 -8.77 -0.67
CA LYS A 41 11.65 -8.96 0.52
C LYS A 41 10.88 -9.41 1.76
N ALA A 42 9.67 -8.87 1.97
CA ALA A 42 8.81 -9.25 3.09
C ALA A 42 8.30 -10.70 2.90
N ILE A 43 7.95 -11.08 1.67
CA ILE A 43 7.53 -12.45 1.33
C ILE A 43 8.68 -13.44 1.57
N ILE A 44 9.89 -13.17 1.08
CA ILE A 44 11.09 -14.01 1.30
C ILE A 44 11.37 -14.16 2.80
N LYS A 45 11.38 -13.05 3.54
CA LYS A 45 11.60 -13.06 4.99
C LYS A 45 10.54 -13.92 5.69
N GLY A 46 9.27 -13.72 5.36
CA GLY A 46 8.15 -14.48 5.91
C GLY A 46 8.31 -15.98 5.64
N GLU A 47 8.60 -16.37 4.40
CA GLU A 47 8.76 -17.78 4.01
C GLU A 47 9.92 -18.46 4.71
N LEU A 48 11.08 -17.79 4.79
CA LEU A 48 12.24 -18.31 5.51
C LEU A 48 11.96 -18.49 7.01
N LEU A 49 11.14 -17.61 7.61
CA LEU A 49 10.69 -17.69 9.00
C LEU A 49 9.55 -18.69 9.23
N GLY A 50 8.93 -19.22 8.16
CA GLY A 50 7.92 -20.28 8.24
C GLY A 50 6.52 -19.91 7.77
N THR A 51 6.31 -18.71 7.22
CA THR A 51 5.03 -18.30 6.60
C THR A 51 5.04 -18.64 5.10
N PRO A 52 4.38 -19.73 4.66
CA PRO A 52 4.50 -20.20 3.28
C PRO A 52 3.95 -19.19 2.26
N ALA A 53 4.61 -19.10 1.11
CA ALA A 53 4.11 -18.35 -0.04
C ALA A 53 3.52 -19.32 -1.08
N SER A 54 2.25 -19.12 -1.45
CA SER A 54 1.60 -19.93 -2.49
C SER A 54 2.08 -19.50 -3.88
N LEU A 55 2.66 -20.44 -4.63
CA LEU A 55 3.15 -20.22 -6.00
C LEU A 55 2.13 -20.69 -7.03
N ASP A 56 0.86 -20.31 -6.88
CA ASP A 56 -0.26 -20.83 -7.67
C ASP A 56 -0.88 -19.78 -8.60
N GLY A 57 -0.23 -18.62 -8.73
CA GLY A 57 -0.72 -17.51 -9.56
C GLY A 57 -1.61 -16.52 -8.82
N ARG A 58 -1.94 -16.75 -7.55
CA ARG A 58 -2.66 -15.77 -6.72
C ARG A 58 -1.70 -14.70 -6.18
N PRO A 59 -2.12 -13.42 -6.12
CA PRO A 59 -1.36 -12.38 -5.45
C PRO A 59 -1.11 -12.71 -3.97
N HIS A 60 0.11 -12.50 -3.51
CA HIS A 60 0.45 -12.57 -2.09
C HIS A 60 0.26 -11.19 -1.47
N VAL A 61 -0.70 -11.03 -0.55
CA VAL A 61 -1.16 -9.73 -0.06
C VAL A 61 -0.86 -9.53 1.42
N ASP A 62 -0.78 -8.26 1.85
CA ASP A 62 -0.59 -7.92 3.26
C ASP A 62 -1.93 -8.00 4.01
N ILE A 63 -2.10 -9.08 4.79
CA ILE A 63 -3.30 -9.30 5.60
C ILE A 63 -3.16 -8.53 6.90
N LYS A 64 -4.03 -7.54 7.12
CA LYS A 64 -4.06 -6.74 8.34
C LYS A 64 -4.58 -7.54 9.54
N LYS A 65 -5.68 -8.27 9.34
CA LYS A 65 -6.33 -9.13 10.34
C LYS A 65 -7.34 -10.07 9.69
N ALA A 66 -7.64 -11.16 10.35
CA ALA A 66 -8.84 -11.95 10.06
C ALA A 66 -10.01 -11.41 10.88
N VAL A 67 -11.22 -11.46 10.33
CA VAL A 67 -12.44 -10.94 10.96
C VAL A 67 -13.59 -11.93 10.80
N ALA A 68 -14.55 -11.86 11.72
CA ALA A 68 -15.83 -12.56 11.62
C ALA A 68 -16.96 -11.57 11.36
N SER A 69 -17.90 -11.93 10.49
CA SER A 69 -19.12 -11.18 10.26
C SER A 69 -20.19 -11.50 11.32
N GLU A 70 -21.27 -10.73 11.37
CA GLU A 70 -22.38 -10.97 12.32
C GLU A 70 -23.05 -12.35 12.10
N SER A 71 -23.04 -12.86 10.86
CA SER A 71 -23.51 -14.22 10.54
C SER A 71 -22.48 -15.33 10.79
N GLY A 72 -21.30 -15.00 11.32
CA GLY A 72 -20.23 -15.94 11.64
C GLY A 72 -19.34 -16.31 10.47
N MET A 73 -19.53 -15.68 9.29
CA MET A 73 -18.65 -15.89 8.15
C MET A 73 -17.27 -15.32 8.47
N LYS A 74 -16.23 -15.97 7.97
CA LYS A 74 -14.84 -15.56 8.22
C LYS A 74 -14.23 -14.91 6.99
N GLY A 75 -13.38 -13.92 7.19
CA GLY A 75 -12.73 -13.24 6.08
C GLY A 75 -11.47 -12.48 6.45
N PHE A 76 -10.80 -11.95 5.43
CA PHE A 76 -9.57 -11.16 5.60
C PHE A 76 -9.79 -9.69 5.32
N LEU A 77 -9.20 -8.85 6.18
CA LEU A 77 -9.00 -7.44 5.87
C LEU A 77 -7.60 -7.26 5.28
N ILE A 78 -7.54 -6.84 4.01
CA ILE A 78 -6.28 -6.49 3.34
C ILE A 78 -5.87 -5.07 3.73
N ASN A 79 -4.60 -4.91 4.09
CA ASN A 79 -4.02 -3.62 4.39
C ASN A 79 -3.81 -2.78 3.12
N GLU A 80 -3.97 -1.47 3.23
CA GLU A 80 -3.55 -0.54 2.18
C GLU A 80 -2.03 -0.37 2.26
N SER A 81 -1.32 -0.66 1.17
CA SER A 81 0.14 -0.60 1.14
C SER A 81 0.66 0.85 1.09
N GLU A 82 1.92 1.06 1.47
CA GLU A 82 2.55 2.39 1.37
C GLU A 82 2.73 2.84 -0.09
N GLU A 83 2.90 1.90 -1.01
CA GLU A 83 2.90 2.15 -2.45
C GLU A 83 1.53 2.63 -2.92
N GLU A 84 0.43 2.00 -2.50
CA GLU A 84 -0.93 2.46 -2.81
C GLU A 84 -1.14 3.90 -2.34
N LYS A 85 -0.82 4.20 -1.08
CA LYS A 85 -0.92 5.55 -0.50
C LYS A 85 -0.13 6.58 -1.31
N SER A 86 1.08 6.22 -1.73
CA SER A 86 1.93 7.10 -2.53
C SER A 86 1.36 7.33 -3.92
N ILE A 87 0.87 6.28 -4.59
CA ILE A 87 0.20 6.40 -5.89
C ILE A 87 -1.03 7.29 -5.80
N TYR A 88 -1.87 7.14 -4.77
CA TYR A 88 -3.06 7.97 -4.60
C TYR A 88 -2.72 9.47 -4.48
N LYS A 89 -1.68 9.82 -3.73
CA LYS A 89 -1.17 11.21 -3.67
C LYS A 89 -0.69 11.70 -5.03
N TRP A 90 0.08 10.88 -5.75
CA TRP A 90 0.62 11.27 -7.05
C TRP A 90 -0.47 11.42 -8.12
N ARG A 91 -1.58 10.68 -8.04
CA ARG A 91 -2.76 10.84 -8.91
C ARG A 91 -3.40 12.22 -8.80
N GLU A 92 -3.37 12.80 -7.61
CA GLU A 92 -3.84 14.17 -7.37
C GLU A 92 -2.81 15.22 -7.84
N GLY A 93 -1.55 14.81 -8.02
CA GLY A 93 -0.42 15.71 -8.27
C GLY A 93 0.20 16.25 -6.98
N ASN A 94 -0.09 15.62 -5.85
CA ASN A 94 0.44 15.99 -4.54
C ASN A 94 1.79 15.31 -4.34
N PHE A 95 2.87 16.05 -4.60
CA PHE A 95 4.26 15.60 -4.41
C PHE A 95 4.89 16.31 -3.22
N THR A 96 5.53 15.56 -2.34
CA THR A 96 6.27 16.07 -1.18
C THR A 96 7.73 16.36 -1.54
N GLU A 97 8.45 17.10 -0.69
CA GLU A 97 9.90 17.27 -0.84
C GLU A 97 10.63 15.92 -0.75
N ALA A 98 10.19 15.03 0.14
CA ALA A 98 10.71 13.67 0.25
C ALA A 98 10.51 12.88 -1.06
N ASP A 99 9.39 13.04 -1.78
CA ASP A 99 9.19 12.41 -3.09
C ASP A 99 10.22 12.89 -4.11
N HIS A 100 10.57 14.18 -4.08
CA HIS A 100 11.58 14.76 -4.95
C HIS A 100 12.99 14.26 -4.64
N GLU A 101 13.35 14.16 -3.36
CA GLU A 101 14.63 13.60 -2.91
C GLU A 101 14.74 12.12 -3.24
N LEU A 102 13.68 11.36 -2.97
CA LEU A 102 13.61 9.94 -3.26
C LEU A 102 13.68 9.66 -4.77
N SER A 103 13.03 10.48 -5.61
CA SER A 103 13.16 10.44 -7.07
C SER A 103 14.60 10.66 -7.52
N ALA A 104 15.29 11.65 -6.95
CA ALA A 104 16.69 11.93 -7.27
C ALA A 104 17.61 10.78 -6.84
N LEU A 105 17.43 10.25 -5.63
CA LEU A 105 18.17 9.10 -5.11
C LEU A 105 17.94 7.85 -5.96
N TRP A 106 16.69 7.58 -6.34
CA TRP A 106 16.35 6.47 -7.24
C TRP A 106 17.10 6.59 -8.56
N ARG A 107 17.04 7.73 -9.24
CA ARG A 107 17.81 7.92 -10.48
C ARG A 107 19.31 7.74 -10.26
N MET A 108 19.86 8.36 -9.21
CA MET A 108 21.29 8.27 -8.89
C MET A 108 21.74 6.84 -8.64
N THR A 109 20.88 5.96 -8.13
CA THR A 109 21.22 4.57 -7.81
C THR A 109 20.94 3.61 -8.96
N THR A 110 19.86 3.83 -9.73
CA THR A 110 19.43 2.91 -10.80
C THR A 110 20.00 3.23 -12.18
N THR A 111 20.53 4.44 -12.40
CA THR A 111 21.10 4.84 -13.70
C THR A 111 22.62 5.00 -13.68
N GLN A 112 23.32 4.44 -12.70
CA GLN A 112 24.78 4.41 -12.69
C GLN A 112 25.28 3.52 -13.82
N GLU A 113 25.91 4.12 -14.84
CA GLU A 113 26.32 3.45 -16.07
C GLU A 113 27.31 2.30 -15.82
N ASP A 114 28.20 2.46 -14.84
CA ASP A 114 29.27 1.51 -14.57
C ASP A 114 28.92 0.46 -13.50
N LEU A 115 27.75 0.53 -12.86
CA LEU A 115 27.40 -0.37 -11.75
C LEU A 115 27.45 -1.84 -12.16
N LEU A 116 26.77 -2.20 -13.25
CA LEU A 116 26.74 -3.58 -13.74
C LEU A 116 28.06 -3.98 -14.40
N GLU A 117 28.82 -3.04 -14.97
CA GLU A 117 30.17 -3.31 -15.45
C GLU A 117 31.13 -3.63 -14.30
N ARG A 118 31.04 -2.89 -13.19
CA ARG A 118 31.82 -3.15 -11.97
C ARG A 118 31.45 -4.50 -11.36
N LEU A 119 30.14 -4.79 -11.24
CA LEU A 119 29.65 -6.08 -10.76
C LEU A 119 30.13 -7.23 -11.64
N LYS A 120 30.01 -7.08 -12.96
CA LYS A 120 30.50 -8.07 -13.91
C LYS A 120 32.01 -8.29 -13.77
N LYS A 121 32.81 -7.22 -13.64
CA LYS A 121 34.26 -7.32 -13.41
C LYS A 121 34.61 -7.98 -12.07
N SER A 122 33.86 -7.71 -11.00
CA SER A 122 34.12 -8.33 -9.70
C SER A 122 33.77 -9.82 -9.66
N LEU A 123 32.80 -10.24 -10.49
CA LEU A 123 32.36 -11.64 -10.59
C LEU A 123 33.17 -12.45 -11.63
N LYS A 124 33.75 -11.78 -12.63
CA LYS A 124 34.47 -12.43 -13.73
C LYS A 124 35.89 -12.78 -13.28
N SER A 125 36.10 -14.06 -13.02
CA SER A 125 37.43 -14.66 -12.88
C SER A 125 37.85 -15.33 -14.20
N ASP A 126 39.13 -15.64 -14.37
CA ASP A 126 39.61 -16.40 -15.53
C ASP A 126 38.96 -17.80 -15.63
N ALA A 127 38.43 -18.30 -14.51
CA ALA A 127 37.73 -19.59 -14.43
C ALA A 127 36.20 -19.47 -14.54
N SER A 128 35.65 -18.27 -14.79
CA SER A 128 34.20 -18.11 -14.88
C SER A 128 33.64 -18.87 -16.09
N PRO A 129 32.58 -19.68 -15.90
CA PRO A 129 31.99 -20.45 -16.98
C PRO A 129 31.41 -19.52 -18.06
N LYS A 130 31.51 -19.97 -19.31
CA LYS A 130 30.87 -19.32 -20.46
C LYS A 130 29.82 -20.27 -21.03
N PHE A 131 28.73 -19.69 -21.50
CA PHE A 131 27.58 -20.41 -22.04
C PHE A 131 27.30 -19.89 -23.44
N ALA A 132 26.96 -20.78 -24.37
CA ALA A 132 26.63 -20.42 -25.74
C ALA A 132 25.25 -19.75 -25.84
N ASP A 133 24.30 -20.20 -25.01
CA ASP A 133 22.92 -19.73 -25.00
C ASP A 133 22.27 -19.83 -23.61
N PHE A 134 21.01 -19.40 -23.54
CA PHE A 134 20.23 -19.40 -22.30
C PHE A 134 19.83 -20.81 -21.84
N ASP A 135 19.79 -21.81 -22.73
CA ASP A 135 19.43 -23.18 -22.38
C ASP A 135 20.62 -23.88 -21.67
N GLU A 136 21.84 -23.63 -22.14
CA GLU A 136 23.06 -24.10 -21.47
C GLU A 136 23.25 -23.43 -20.11
N LEU A 137 23.00 -22.12 -20.04
CA LEU A 137 23.01 -21.35 -18.80
C LEU A 137 22.02 -21.94 -17.78
N ASP A 138 20.77 -22.20 -18.18
CA ASP A 138 19.75 -22.72 -17.28
C ASP A 138 20.10 -24.10 -16.72
N LYS A 139 20.59 -25.00 -17.57
CA LYS A 139 21.07 -26.33 -17.13
C LYS A 139 22.18 -26.21 -16.09
N TYR A 140 23.11 -25.29 -16.29
CA TYR A 140 24.19 -25.05 -15.34
C TYR A 140 23.66 -24.46 -14.02
N VAL A 141 22.77 -23.47 -14.08
CA VAL A 141 22.18 -22.86 -12.88
C VAL A 141 21.38 -23.88 -12.08
N CYS A 142 20.54 -24.70 -12.73
CA CYS A 142 19.82 -25.79 -12.06
C CYS A 142 20.79 -26.74 -11.35
N LYS A 143 21.89 -27.14 -12.00
CA LYS A 143 22.91 -28.00 -11.39
C LYS A 143 23.56 -27.37 -10.16
N VAL A 144 23.89 -26.06 -10.21
CA VAL A 144 24.46 -25.35 -9.06
C VAL A 144 23.47 -25.31 -7.90
N LEU A 145 22.23 -24.91 -8.17
CA LEU A 145 21.21 -24.77 -7.13
C LEU A 145 20.78 -26.11 -6.53
N ASP A 146 20.91 -27.20 -7.29
CA ASP A 146 20.63 -28.57 -6.83
C ASP A 146 21.82 -29.26 -6.15
N GLU A 147 22.96 -28.58 -5.94
CA GLU A 147 24.11 -29.15 -5.24
C GLU A 147 23.92 -29.16 -3.71
N PRO A 148 23.83 -30.35 -3.06
CA PRO A 148 23.57 -30.43 -1.62
C PRO A 148 24.66 -29.80 -0.76
N LEU A 149 25.92 -29.83 -1.21
CA LEU A 149 27.05 -29.35 -0.41
C LEU A 149 27.09 -27.82 -0.25
N ILE A 150 26.38 -27.07 -1.07
CA ILE A 150 26.41 -25.60 -1.05
C ILE A 150 25.14 -24.96 -0.50
N GLN A 151 24.16 -25.75 -0.03
CA GLN A 151 22.86 -25.20 0.43
C GLN A 151 23.02 -24.20 1.58
N GLU A 152 23.97 -24.43 2.49
CA GLU A 152 24.29 -23.48 3.57
C GLU A 152 24.80 -22.14 3.01
N PHE A 153 25.69 -22.20 2.02
CA PHE A 153 26.20 -21.01 1.33
C PHE A 153 25.07 -20.28 0.59
N LEU A 154 24.21 -20.99 -0.13
CA LEU A 154 23.06 -20.39 -0.81
C LEU A 154 22.10 -19.71 0.17
N LEU A 155 21.90 -20.28 1.36
CA LEU A 155 21.08 -19.66 2.41
C LEU A 155 21.73 -18.37 2.94
N ILE A 156 23.06 -18.36 3.16
CA ILE A 156 23.79 -17.12 3.53
C ILE A 156 23.59 -16.04 2.47
N ASN A 157 23.75 -16.38 1.19
CA ASN A 157 23.56 -15.43 0.10
C ASN A 157 22.14 -14.87 0.06
N LEU A 158 21.11 -15.69 0.35
CA LEU A 158 19.73 -15.21 0.47
C LEU A 158 19.59 -14.18 1.60
N LEU A 159 20.17 -14.43 2.77
CA LEU A 159 20.09 -13.50 3.89
C LEU A 159 20.76 -12.16 3.55
N GLU A 160 21.93 -12.21 2.93
CA GLU A 160 22.69 -11.02 2.54
C GLU A 160 22.01 -10.24 1.40
N ASN A 161 21.58 -10.91 0.33
CA ASN A 161 21.02 -10.26 -0.87
C ASN A 161 19.65 -9.62 -0.63
N TYR A 162 18.90 -10.10 0.36
CA TYR A 162 17.55 -9.63 0.67
C TYR A 162 17.48 -8.81 1.96
N ASP A 163 18.63 -8.35 2.46
CA ASP A 163 18.76 -7.48 3.64
C ASP A 163 18.07 -8.06 4.90
N ILE A 164 18.20 -9.37 5.11
CA ILE A 164 17.63 -10.03 6.29
C ILE A 164 18.49 -9.70 7.51
N ASP A 165 17.87 -9.11 8.52
CA ASP A 165 18.57 -8.70 9.74
C ASP A 165 19.16 -9.91 10.49
N PRO A 166 20.28 -9.74 11.22
CA PRO A 166 20.96 -10.85 11.90
C PRO A 166 20.08 -11.62 12.88
N SER A 167 19.13 -10.95 13.55
CA SER A 167 18.25 -11.61 14.52
C SER A 167 17.29 -12.58 13.83
N SER A 168 16.72 -12.18 12.69
CA SER A 168 15.94 -13.05 11.83
C SER A 168 16.81 -14.15 11.22
N GLY A 169 18.04 -13.84 10.81
CA GLY A 169 18.99 -14.82 10.28
C GLY A 169 19.25 -15.99 11.23
N VAL A 170 19.46 -15.71 12.52
CA VAL A 170 19.63 -16.76 13.55
C VAL A 170 18.39 -17.65 13.65
N GLN A 171 17.19 -17.08 13.61
CA GLN A 171 15.94 -17.85 13.65
C GLN A 171 15.78 -18.74 12.41
N ILE A 172 16.08 -18.20 11.23
CA ILE A 172 16.01 -18.92 9.95
C ILE A 172 16.98 -20.11 9.96
N PHE A 173 18.23 -19.90 10.37
CA PHE A 173 19.21 -20.99 10.51
C PHE A 173 18.78 -22.03 11.55
N GLY A 174 18.25 -21.57 12.68
CA GLY A 174 17.68 -22.46 13.71
C GLY A 174 16.61 -23.36 13.13
N ARG A 175 15.64 -22.79 12.41
CA ARG A 175 14.56 -23.53 11.74
C ARG A 175 15.10 -24.50 10.69
N TRP A 176 15.97 -24.03 9.78
CA TRP A 176 16.56 -24.86 8.73
C TRP A 176 17.33 -26.06 9.29
N ASN A 177 18.09 -25.85 10.37
CA ASN A 177 18.78 -26.93 11.09
C ASN A 177 17.81 -27.93 11.73
N GLN A 178 16.73 -27.45 12.36
CA GLN A 178 15.73 -28.30 13.01
C GLN A 178 15.01 -29.22 12.03
N VAL A 179 14.76 -28.77 10.80
CA VAL A 179 14.14 -29.59 9.75
C VAL A 179 15.15 -30.46 8.98
N GLY A 180 16.41 -30.51 9.45
CA GLY A 180 17.42 -31.42 8.90
C GLY A 180 18.20 -30.88 7.69
N LYS A 181 18.31 -29.55 7.55
CA LYS A 181 19.01 -28.87 6.44
C LYS A 181 18.57 -29.34 5.04
N PRO A 182 17.25 -29.30 4.73
CA PRO A 182 16.75 -29.67 3.41
C PRO A 182 17.25 -28.72 2.32
N MET A 183 17.02 -29.08 1.06
CA MET A 183 17.30 -28.20 -0.07
C MET A 183 16.48 -26.92 0.04
N ILE A 184 17.02 -25.78 -0.38
CA ILE A 184 16.31 -24.48 -0.29
C ILE A 184 14.97 -24.52 -1.03
N LYS A 185 14.91 -25.20 -2.18
CA LYS A 185 13.67 -25.39 -2.95
C LYS A 185 12.54 -26.11 -2.19
N GLU A 186 12.90 -26.92 -1.20
CA GLU A 186 11.95 -27.64 -0.34
C GLU A 186 11.63 -26.82 0.92
N PHE A 187 12.63 -26.10 1.43
CA PHE A 187 12.53 -25.29 2.64
C PHE A 187 11.70 -24.00 2.46
N ALA A 188 11.94 -23.31 1.33
CA ALA A 188 11.43 -21.99 0.99
C ALA A 188 11.34 -21.85 -0.54
N PRO A 189 10.29 -22.40 -1.17
CA PRO A 189 10.14 -22.44 -2.63
C PRO A 189 10.14 -21.06 -3.31
N TYR A 190 9.55 -20.03 -2.69
CA TYR A 190 9.57 -18.67 -3.23
C TYR A 190 10.97 -18.04 -3.15
N ALA A 191 11.64 -18.16 -2.00
CA ALA A 191 13.01 -17.71 -1.85
C ALA A 191 13.94 -18.40 -2.85
N PHE A 192 13.71 -19.70 -3.11
CA PHE A 192 14.41 -20.43 -4.17
C PHE A 192 14.14 -19.87 -5.57
N HIS A 193 12.90 -19.52 -5.89
CA HIS A 193 12.56 -18.86 -7.16
C HIS A 193 13.35 -17.55 -7.33
N CYS A 194 13.34 -16.69 -6.31
CA CYS A 194 14.10 -15.44 -6.31
C CYS A 194 15.61 -15.66 -6.45
N LEU A 195 16.17 -16.64 -5.72
CA LEU A 195 17.57 -17.06 -5.86
C LEU A 195 17.90 -17.54 -7.28
N ARG A 196 16.99 -18.28 -7.93
CA ARG A 196 17.16 -18.75 -9.30
C ARG A 196 17.16 -17.60 -10.30
N VAL A 197 16.26 -16.63 -10.13
CA VAL A 197 16.23 -15.40 -10.93
C VAL A 197 17.56 -14.66 -10.83
N ASP A 198 18.07 -14.44 -9.61
CA ASP A 198 19.37 -13.81 -9.37
C ASP A 198 20.51 -14.58 -10.02
N THR A 199 20.54 -15.90 -9.84
CA THR A 199 21.62 -16.76 -10.32
C THR A 199 21.69 -16.81 -11.85
N LEU A 200 20.54 -16.90 -12.53
CA LEU A 200 20.44 -16.78 -13.99
C LEU A 200 20.96 -15.42 -14.46
N PHE A 201 20.58 -14.34 -13.77
CA PHE A 201 21.03 -12.99 -14.12
C PHE A 201 22.55 -12.84 -13.97
N LEU A 202 23.11 -13.27 -12.84
CA LEU A 202 24.54 -13.14 -12.54
C LEU A 202 25.40 -13.94 -13.51
N PHE A 203 25.08 -15.22 -13.73
CA PHE A 203 25.83 -16.03 -14.68
C PHE A 203 25.66 -15.53 -16.11
N GLY A 204 24.44 -15.16 -16.52
CA GLY A 204 24.18 -14.56 -17.81
C GLY A 204 24.93 -13.24 -18.04
N LEU A 205 25.11 -12.42 -16.99
CA LEU A 205 25.89 -11.19 -17.04
C LEU A 205 27.39 -11.49 -17.24
N THR A 206 27.93 -12.47 -16.51
CA THR A 206 29.36 -12.83 -16.62
C THR A 206 29.72 -13.51 -17.94
N SER A 207 28.78 -14.26 -18.52
CA SER A 207 28.92 -14.96 -19.81
C SER A 207 28.58 -14.08 -21.03
N ASP A 208 28.31 -12.79 -20.83
CA ASP A 208 27.96 -11.84 -21.89
C ASP A 208 26.61 -12.13 -22.60
N LEU A 209 25.78 -13.04 -22.06
CA LEU A 209 24.42 -13.31 -22.55
C LEU A 209 23.41 -12.22 -22.15
N ILE A 210 23.67 -11.54 -21.02
CA ILE A 210 22.90 -10.40 -20.52
C ILE A 210 23.80 -9.17 -20.55
N GLY A 211 23.29 -8.08 -21.12
CA GLY A 211 24.01 -6.81 -21.19
C GLY A 211 24.04 -6.06 -19.85
N THR A 212 24.89 -5.04 -19.78
CA THR A 212 25.16 -4.21 -18.60
C THR A 212 24.34 -2.92 -18.54
N ARG A 213 23.20 -2.88 -19.23
CA ARG A 213 22.29 -1.71 -19.18
C ARG A 213 21.88 -1.46 -17.72
N PRO A 214 22.07 -0.25 -17.15
CA PRO A 214 21.90 0.00 -15.71
C PRO A 214 20.57 -0.44 -15.13
N THR A 215 19.47 -0.25 -15.88
CA THR A 215 18.12 -0.59 -15.42
C THR A 215 17.86 -2.09 -15.37
N ASN A 216 18.68 -2.93 -16.02
CA ASN A 216 18.44 -4.38 -16.09
C ASN A 216 18.29 -5.02 -14.70
N ARG A 217 19.02 -4.53 -13.69
CA ARG A 217 18.91 -5.05 -12.31
C ARG A 217 17.56 -4.71 -11.66
N VAL A 218 17.04 -3.52 -11.92
CA VAL A 218 15.74 -3.09 -11.43
C VAL A 218 14.63 -3.81 -12.19
N ASP A 219 14.77 -3.92 -13.52
CA ASP A 219 13.83 -4.62 -14.37
C ASP A 219 13.70 -6.11 -13.95
N LEU A 220 14.78 -6.71 -13.44
CA LEU A 220 14.77 -8.08 -12.91
C LEU A 220 13.76 -8.28 -11.77
N GLU A 221 13.48 -7.25 -10.96
CA GLU A 221 12.59 -7.37 -9.80
C GLU A 221 11.16 -7.75 -10.20
N TYR A 222 10.72 -7.42 -11.43
CA TYR A 222 9.44 -7.88 -11.94
C TYR A 222 9.34 -9.41 -12.00
N LEU A 223 10.46 -10.11 -12.19
CA LEU A 223 10.50 -11.58 -12.25
C LEU A 223 10.34 -12.23 -10.86
N TYR A 224 10.58 -11.50 -9.77
CA TYR A 224 10.30 -12.00 -8.42
C TYR A 224 8.80 -12.16 -8.16
N TYR A 225 7.95 -11.46 -8.90
CA TYR A 225 6.49 -11.58 -8.79
C TYR A 225 5.89 -12.54 -9.81
N LEU A 226 6.71 -13.15 -10.68
CA LEU A 226 6.26 -14.11 -11.68
C LEU A 226 5.39 -15.22 -11.06
N PRO A 227 5.68 -15.76 -9.85
CA PRO A 227 4.87 -16.83 -9.31
C PRO A 227 3.42 -16.45 -8.96
N PHE A 228 3.13 -15.16 -8.84
CA PHE A 228 1.85 -14.61 -8.37
C PHE A 228 0.97 -14.08 -9.50
N GLY A 229 1.09 -14.69 -10.69
CA GLY A 229 0.18 -14.45 -11.81
C GLY A 229 0.17 -15.61 -12.80
N HIS A 230 -0.89 -15.71 -13.62
CA HIS A 230 -0.98 -16.72 -14.69
C HIS A 230 -0.39 -16.25 -16.02
N VAL A 231 -0.33 -14.92 -16.23
CA VAL A 231 0.12 -14.33 -17.49
C VAL A 231 1.15 -13.25 -17.18
N PHE A 232 2.33 -13.36 -17.77
CA PHE A 232 3.36 -12.34 -17.73
C PHE A 232 3.51 -11.67 -19.10
N THR A 233 3.57 -10.35 -19.13
CA THR A 233 3.77 -9.59 -20.36
C THR A 233 4.96 -8.66 -20.24
N SER A 234 5.83 -8.65 -21.25
CA SER A 234 6.97 -7.74 -21.27
C SER A 234 7.46 -7.41 -22.68
N ASN A 235 8.03 -6.21 -22.79
CA ASN A 235 8.77 -5.76 -23.97
C ASN A 235 10.28 -5.84 -23.78
N ASP A 236 10.73 -6.09 -22.56
CA ASP A 236 12.13 -6.10 -22.21
C ASP A 236 12.85 -7.30 -22.85
N LYS A 237 14.07 -7.06 -23.33
CA LYS A 237 14.85 -8.07 -24.05
C LYS A 237 15.36 -9.17 -23.12
N VAL A 238 15.72 -8.82 -21.88
CA VAL A 238 16.14 -9.78 -20.85
C VAL A 238 14.93 -10.62 -20.43
N HIS A 239 13.77 -10.01 -20.22
CA HIS A 239 12.54 -10.75 -19.85
C HIS A 239 12.16 -11.77 -20.92
N LYS A 240 12.23 -11.41 -22.21
CA LYS A 240 11.96 -12.35 -23.32
C LYS A 240 12.85 -13.59 -23.34
N LYS A 241 14.01 -13.55 -22.67
CA LYS A 241 14.96 -14.66 -22.58
C LYS A 241 14.85 -15.41 -21.25
N LEU A 242 14.72 -14.69 -20.14
CA LEU A 242 14.65 -15.29 -18.81
C LEU A 242 13.28 -15.85 -18.45
N VAL A 243 12.19 -15.16 -18.80
CA VAL A 243 10.83 -15.59 -18.42
C VAL A 243 10.53 -17.01 -18.89
N PRO A 244 10.80 -17.42 -20.15
CA PRO A 244 10.53 -18.80 -20.59
C PRO A 244 11.22 -19.89 -19.76
N LEU A 245 12.37 -19.57 -19.14
CA LEU A 245 13.08 -20.50 -18.25
C LEU A 245 12.41 -20.57 -16.87
N LEU A 246 11.75 -19.50 -16.44
CA LEU A 246 11.21 -19.29 -15.10
C LEU A 246 9.72 -19.63 -14.99
N LEU A 247 9.01 -19.80 -16.10
CA LEU A 247 7.58 -20.13 -16.11
C LEU A 247 7.32 -21.50 -15.51
N ARG A 248 6.19 -21.61 -14.81
CA ARG A 248 5.52 -22.89 -14.54
C ARG A 248 4.68 -23.30 -15.73
N ASP A 249 4.31 -24.59 -15.78
CA ASP A 249 3.61 -25.19 -16.92
C ASP A 249 2.26 -24.52 -17.23
N GLU A 250 1.58 -24.01 -16.20
CA GLU A 250 0.29 -23.34 -16.30
C GLU A 250 0.38 -21.82 -16.50
N GLN A 251 1.57 -21.26 -16.70
CA GLN A 251 1.75 -19.83 -16.96
C GLN A 251 1.98 -19.53 -18.44
N LYS A 252 1.61 -18.33 -18.88
CA LYS A 252 1.88 -17.84 -20.25
C LYS A 252 2.75 -16.59 -20.25
N PHE A 253 3.66 -16.52 -21.22
CA PHE A 253 4.37 -15.30 -21.56
C PHE A 253 3.82 -14.69 -22.85
N ILE A 254 3.55 -13.39 -22.82
CA ILE A 254 3.07 -12.63 -23.98
C ILE A 254 4.02 -11.47 -24.24
N VAL A 255 4.40 -11.30 -25.50
CA VAL A 255 5.24 -10.16 -25.91
C VAL A 255 4.34 -8.92 -26.03
N GLY A 256 4.74 -7.81 -25.43
CA GLY A 256 3.84 -6.66 -25.30
C GLY A 256 3.39 -5.97 -26.60
N PRO A 257 4.14 -5.92 -27.73
CA PRO A 257 3.57 -5.51 -29.01
C PRO A 257 2.33 -6.30 -29.40
N ASP A 258 2.37 -7.62 -29.21
CA ASP A 258 1.26 -8.51 -29.57
C ASP A 258 0.07 -8.18 -28.68
N LEU A 259 0.31 -8.02 -27.36
CA LEU A 259 -0.73 -7.62 -26.41
C LEU A 259 -1.40 -6.29 -26.79
N LYS A 260 -0.59 -5.29 -27.13
CA LYS A 260 -1.08 -3.97 -27.54
C LYS A 260 -1.91 -4.05 -28.82
N GLN A 261 -1.49 -4.85 -29.79
CA GLN A 261 -2.21 -4.97 -31.05
C GLN A 261 -3.58 -5.62 -30.86
N ASP A 262 -3.69 -6.66 -30.02
CA ASP A 262 -4.98 -7.29 -29.72
C ASP A 262 -5.90 -6.38 -28.92
N LEU A 263 -5.39 -5.69 -27.89
CA LEU A 263 -6.17 -4.70 -27.15
C LEU A 263 -6.68 -3.59 -28.07
N LYS A 264 -5.88 -3.18 -29.07
CA LYS A 264 -6.32 -2.21 -30.08
C LYS A 264 -7.46 -2.77 -30.93
N ASN A 265 -7.36 -4.01 -31.40
CA ASN A 265 -8.41 -4.67 -32.16
C ASN A 265 -9.71 -4.81 -31.33
N ILE A 266 -9.60 -5.10 -30.04
CA ILE A 266 -10.73 -5.15 -29.10
C ILE A 266 -11.38 -3.76 -28.98
N VAL A 267 -10.61 -2.71 -28.80
CA VAL A 267 -11.14 -1.34 -28.71
C VAL A 267 -11.83 -0.92 -30.01
N GLU A 268 -11.23 -1.23 -31.17
CA GLU A 268 -11.84 -0.99 -32.48
C GLU A 268 -13.17 -1.73 -32.63
N PHE A 269 -13.25 -2.99 -32.20
CA PHE A 269 -14.50 -3.76 -32.17
C PHE A 269 -15.55 -3.11 -31.25
N LEU A 270 -15.18 -2.77 -30.02
CA LEU A 270 -16.10 -2.19 -29.03
C LEU A 270 -16.62 -0.81 -29.43
N ASN A 271 -15.83 -0.01 -30.14
CA ASN A 271 -16.24 1.31 -30.64
C ASN A 271 -17.28 1.24 -31.76
N ASN A 272 -17.43 0.08 -32.41
CA ASN A 272 -18.48 -0.16 -33.40
C ASN A 272 -19.80 -0.66 -32.79
N LEU A 273 -19.86 -0.83 -31.47
CA LEU A 273 -21.06 -1.25 -30.75
C LEU A 273 -21.78 -0.06 -30.11
N GLU A 274 -23.09 -0.16 -30.01
CA GLU A 274 -23.90 0.74 -29.18
C GLU A 274 -23.53 0.61 -27.70
N ILE A 275 -23.80 1.66 -26.91
CA ILE A 275 -23.38 1.76 -25.49
C ILE A 275 -23.87 0.56 -24.66
N ASP A 276 -25.12 0.12 -24.85
CA ASP A 276 -25.70 -0.99 -24.08
C ASP A 276 -25.11 -2.35 -24.45
N GLU A 277 -24.72 -2.54 -25.72
CA GLU A 277 -23.99 -3.73 -26.15
C GLU A 277 -22.56 -3.74 -25.62
N ARG A 278 -21.89 -2.58 -25.63
CA ARG A 278 -20.55 -2.42 -25.06
C ARG A 278 -20.51 -2.74 -23.57
N ARG A 279 -21.54 -2.38 -22.81
CA ARG A 279 -21.65 -2.66 -21.36
C ARG A 279 -21.58 -4.14 -21.02
N LYS A 280 -21.99 -5.04 -21.93
CA LYS A 280 -21.89 -6.51 -21.73
C LYS A 280 -20.44 -6.98 -21.58
N TYR A 281 -19.49 -6.23 -22.14
CA TYR A 281 -18.05 -6.52 -22.11
C TYR A 281 -17.30 -5.66 -21.09
N LYS A 282 -17.99 -5.10 -20.08
CA LYS A 282 -17.36 -4.28 -19.04
C LYS A 282 -16.29 -5.06 -18.28
N ASN A 283 -16.64 -6.27 -17.83
CA ASN A 283 -15.82 -7.09 -16.94
C ASN A 283 -15.19 -8.31 -17.65
N VAL A 284 -15.44 -8.49 -18.94
CA VAL A 284 -15.01 -9.65 -19.72
C VAL A 284 -14.64 -9.23 -21.14
N PRO A 285 -13.69 -9.88 -21.82
CA PRO A 285 -13.34 -9.53 -23.20
C PRO A 285 -14.47 -9.90 -24.17
N PRO A 286 -14.56 -9.21 -25.32
CA PRO A 286 -15.46 -9.63 -26.40
C PRO A 286 -15.09 -11.01 -26.94
N ILE A 287 -16.11 -11.75 -27.39
CA ILE A 287 -15.95 -13.10 -27.95
C ILE A 287 -15.41 -12.97 -29.38
N ILE A 288 -14.08 -12.88 -29.49
CA ILE A 288 -13.34 -12.77 -30.75
C ILE A 288 -12.35 -13.93 -30.79
N GLU A 289 -12.61 -14.95 -31.60
CA GLU A 289 -11.77 -16.17 -31.63
C GLU A 289 -10.30 -15.88 -32.01
N SER A 290 -10.04 -14.84 -32.81
CA SER A 290 -8.68 -14.41 -33.15
C SER A 290 -7.97 -13.61 -32.05
N SER A 291 -8.68 -13.21 -30.99
CA SER A 291 -8.11 -12.44 -29.89
C SER A 291 -7.45 -13.36 -28.88
N PHE A 292 -6.15 -13.19 -28.64
CA PHE A 292 -5.52 -14.00 -27.59
C PHE A 292 -6.05 -13.58 -26.21
N THR A 293 -6.49 -12.33 -25.97
CA THR A 293 -7.12 -11.95 -24.68
C THR A 293 -8.34 -12.83 -24.42
N PHE A 294 -9.19 -13.03 -25.43
CA PHE A 294 -10.31 -13.97 -25.33
C PHE A 294 -9.85 -15.41 -25.07
N GLN A 295 -8.82 -15.89 -25.78
CA GLN A 295 -8.29 -17.25 -25.58
C GLN A 295 -7.67 -17.47 -24.19
N LEU A 296 -6.97 -16.47 -23.63
CA LEU A 296 -6.48 -16.53 -22.24
C LEU A 296 -7.64 -16.62 -21.27
N TRP A 297 -8.70 -15.84 -21.49
CA TRP A 297 -9.88 -15.89 -20.63
C TRP A 297 -10.59 -17.24 -20.70
N LYS A 298 -10.59 -17.85 -21.87
CA LYS A 298 -11.10 -19.22 -22.07
C LYS A 298 -10.25 -20.26 -21.34
N GLU A 299 -8.93 -20.14 -21.40
CA GLU A 299 -7.99 -21.05 -20.75
C GLU A 299 -8.05 -20.93 -19.22
N PHE A 300 -7.99 -19.72 -18.67
CA PHE A 300 -7.84 -19.48 -17.23
C PHE A 300 -9.14 -19.27 -16.46
N PHE A 301 -10.20 -18.78 -17.12
CA PHE A 301 -11.47 -18.46 -16.47
C PHE A 301 -12.65 -19.25 -17.05
N ASN A 302 -12.39 -20.24 -17.92
CA ASN A 302 -13.41 -21.04 -18.59
C ASN A 302 -14.45 -20.18 -19.37
N TYR A 303 -14.06 -18.99 -19.83
CA TYR A 303 -14.93 -18.05 -20.53
C TYR A 303 -15.08 -18.39 -22.03
N PRO A 304 -16.27 -18.31 -22.64
CA PRO A 304 -17.55 -17.94 -22.05
C PRO A 304 -18.20 -19.13 -21.34
N ILE A 305 -18.40 -19.01 -20.02
CA ILE A 305 -19.17 -20.02 -19.27
C ILE A 305 -20.64 -19.87 -19.68
N LYS A 306 -21.33 -20.97 -19.99
CA LYS A 306 -22.79 -20.97 -20.24
C LYS A 306 -23.65 -20.61 -19.00
N SER A 307 -23.07 -20.24 -17.86
CA SER A 307 -23.77 -20.06 -16.58
C SER A 307 -23.60 -18.66 -15.98
N ASN A 308 -24.71 -18.09 -15.51
CA ASN A 308 -24.92 -16.98 -14.56
C ASN A 308 -24.19 -15.63 -14.69
N TRP A 309 -23.12 -15.47 -15.47
CA TRP A 309 -22.48 -14.14 -15.65
C TRP A 309 -23.42 -13.10 -16.28
N ASN A 310 -24.40 -13.57 -17.06
CA ASN A 310 -25.46 -12.75 -17.66
C ASN A 310 -26.83 -12.98 -16.99
N ARG A 311 -26.88 -13.58 -15.80
CA ARG A 311 -28.14 -13.74 -15.08
C ARG A 311 -28.58 -12.37 -14.60
N GLU A 312 -29.82 -12.00 -14.92
CA GLU A 312 -30.46 -10.86 -14.27
C GLU A 312 -30.62 -11.14 -12.78
N ILE A 313 -29.97 -10.32 -11.97
CA ILE A 313 -30.05 -10.37 -10.52
C ILE A 313 -31.38 -9.73 -10.12
N SER A 314 -32.25 -10.50 -9.46
CA SER A 314 -33.55 -9.99 -9.00
C SER A 314 -33.38 -8.87 -7.97
N GLU A 315 -34.38 -8.00 -7.80
CA GLU A 315 -34.33 -6.93 -6.79
C GLU A 315 -34.10 -7.48 -5.38
N ALA A 316 -34.69 -8.62 -5.04
CA ALA A 316 -34.50 -9.30 -3.76
C ALA A 316 -33.04 -9.75 -3.55
N GLU A 317 -32.40 -10.28 -4.59
CA GLU A 317 -31.00 -10.65 -4.53
C GLU A 317 -30.07 -9.45 -4.45
N GLN A 318 -30.38 -8.36 -5.15
CA GLN A 318 -29.63 -7.10 -5.04
C GLN A 318 -29.69 -6.57 -3.61
N GLU A 319 -30.86 -6.61 -2.97
CA GLU A 319 -31.00 -6.14 -1.59
C GLU A 319 -30.28 -7.07 -0.61
N MET A 320 -30.36 -8.39 -0.80
CA MET A 320 -29.56 -9.36 -0.03
C MET A 320 -28.05 -9.11 -0.17
N MET A 321 -27.56 -8.82 -1.39
CA MET A 321 -26.15 -8.49 -1.62
C MET A 321 -25.75 -7.20 -0.92
N LYS A 322 -26.59 -6.16 -0.94
CA LYS A 322 -26.33 -4.91 -0.20
C LYS A 322 -26.29 -5.16 1.31
N GLU A 323 -27.20 -5.97 1.83
CA GLU A 323 -27.22 -6.33 3.25
C GLU A 323 -25.94 -7.09 3.64
N LYS A 324 -25.52 -8.06 2.83
CA LYS A 324 -24.25 -8.77 3.02
C LYS A 324 -23.03 -7.86 2.92
N MET A 325 -23.01 -6.91 1.98
CA MET A 325 -21.94 -5.92 1.91
C MET A 325 -21.88 -5.07 3.18
N ARG A 326 -23.02 -4.60 3.71
CA ARG A 326 -23.07 -3.85 4.98
C ARG A 326 -22.61 -4.71 6.16
N GLU A 327 -22.98 -5.99 6.19
CA GLU A 327 -22.54 -6.94 7.20
C GLU A 327 -21.01 -7.07 7.19
N PHE A 328 -20.41 -7.26 6.02
CA PHE A 328 -18.95 -7.34 5.89
C PHE A 328 -18.27 -6.00 6.17
N GLU A 329 -18.85 -4.87 5.78
CA GLU A 329 -18.35 -3.54 6.13
C GLU A 329 -18.29 -3.35 7.66
N LYS A 330 -19.29 -3.80 8.41
CA LYS A 330 -19.24 -3.76 9.88
C LYS A 330 -18.14 -4.64 10.46
N ALA A 331 -17.84 -5.78 9.82
CA ALA A 331 -16.76 -6.67 10.25
C ALA A 331 -15.38 -5.98 10.18
N LEU A 332 -15.22 -4.88 9.43
CA LEU A 332 -13.97 -4.09 9.41
C LEU A 332 -13.54 -3.62 10.80
N ASP A 333 -14.51 -3.28 11.65
CA ASP A 333 -14.26 -2.80 13.01
C ASP A 333 -14.27 -3.93 14.06
N GLY A 334 -14.52 -5.18 13.66
CA GLY A 334 -14.51 -6.35 14.55
C GLY A 334 -13.11 -6.73 15.02
N ASP A 335 -13.02 -7.55 16.07
CA ASP A 335 -11.75 -8.03 16.63
C ASP A 335 -11.01 -8.97 15.67
N ASN A 336 -9.69 -9.05 15.83
CA ASN A 336 -8.88 -10.03 15.10
C ASN A 336 -9.21 -11.44 15.60
N ILE A 337 -9.49 -12.36 14.68
CA ILE A 337 -9.73 -13.78 14.97
C ILE A 337 -8.56 -14.65 14.51
N GLU A 338 -8.46 -15.86 15.03
CA GLU A 338 -7.57 -16.88 14.48
C GLU A 338 -8.29 -17.71 13.41
N LEU A 339 -7.58 -17.98 12.32
CA LEU A 339 -8.00 -18.94 11.29
C LEU A 339 -7.10 -20.16 11.34
N GLU A 340 -7.68 -21.35 11.21
CA GLU A 340 -6.93 -22.60 11.15
C GLU A 340 -6.22 -22.74 9.79
N SER A 341 -6.89 -22.30 8.72
CA SER A 341 -6.35 -22.23 7.36
C SER A 341 -6.73 -20.92 6.66
N SER A 342 -5.90 -20.47 5.72
CA SER A 342 -6.26 -19.38 4.81
C SER A 342 -7.45 -19.72 3.90
N ASP A 343 -7.68 -21.00 3.65
CA ASP A 343 -8.80 -21.48 2.83
C ASP A 343 -10.15 -21.42 3.57
N ASP A 344 -10.13 -21.16 4.88
CA ASP A 344 -11.35 -20.96 5.68
C ASP A 344 -11.97 -19.57 5.47
N ALA A 345 -11.28 -18.67 4.77
CA ALA A 345 -11.78 -17.34 4.48
C ALA A 345 -12.82 -17.37 3.36
N GLU A 346 -14.04 -16.94 3.67
CA GLU A 346 -15.18 -16.90 2.76
C GLU A 346 -15.32 -15.54 2.04
N PHE A 347 -14.69 -14.49 2.58
CA PHE A 347 -14.70 -13.16 1.97
C PHE A 347 -13.40 -12.39 2.22
N ILE A 348 -13.20 -11.37 1.39
CA ILE A 348 -12.07 -10.44 1.49
C ILE A 348 -12.60 -9.02 1.48
N LEU A 349 -12.04 -8.19 2.35
CA LEU A 349 -12.30 -6.77 2.43
C LEU A 349 -11.04 -5.98 2.09
N LYS A 350 -11.15 -5.10 1.11
CA LYS A 350 -10.12 -4.14 0.75
C LYS A 350 -10.73 -2.77 0.58
N LYS A 351 -10.26 -1.79 1.34
CA LYS A 351 -10.56 -0.39 1.07
C LYS A 351 -9.70 0.06 -0.11
N SER A 352 -10.33 0.65 -1.12
CA SER A 352 -9.64 1.18 -2.29
C SER A 352 -10.02 2.65 -2.46
N TRP A 353 -9.06 3.45 -2.91
CA TRP A 353 -9.29 4.86 -3.20
C TRP A 353 -9.90 5.02 -4.60
N LEU A 354 -10.81 5.99 -4.75
CA LEU A 354 -11.51 6.28 -6.00
C LEU A 354 -11.55 7.78 -6.24
N SER A 355 -11.06 8.23 -7.40
CA SER A 355 -11.16 9.63 -7.83
C SER A 355 -12.48 9.88 -8.56
N LYS A 356 -12.97 11.12 -8.46
CA LYS A 356 -14.07 11.61 -9.30
C LYS A 356 -13.79 11.53 -10.80
N THR A 357 -12.51 11.55 -11.18
CA THR A 357 -12.06 11.46 -12.58
C THR A 357 -11.82 10.05 -13.08
N ASP A 358 -12.00 9.04 -12.22
CA ASP A 358 -11.76 7.65 -12.61
C ASP A 358 -12.82 7.15 -13.59
N PRO A 359 -12.49 6.14 -14.42
CA PRO A 359 -13.47 5.48 -15.26
C PRO A 359 -14.65 4.99 -14.42
N CYS A 360 -15.87 5.33 -14.85
CA CYS A 360 -17.07 4.96 -14.13
C CYS A 360 -17.26 3.43 -14.13
N TYR A 361 -17.56 2.88 -12.96
CA TYR A 361 -17.79 1.45 -12.75
C TYR A 361 -19.04 0.90 -13.46
N CYS A 362 -19.87 1.71 -14.13
CA CYS A 362 -20.97 1.15 -14.94
C CYS A 362 -20.53 0.69 -16.34
N GLY A 363 -19.26 0.90 -16.72
CA GLY A 363 -18.75 0.53 -18.05
C GLY A 363 -19.15 1.49 -19.17
N SER A 364 -19.66 2.69 -18.84
CA SER A 364 -20.02 3.71 -19.83
C SER A 364 -18.82 4.33 -20.56
N GLY A 365 -17.60 4.14 -20.04
CA GLY A 365 -16.39 4.81 -20.53
C GLY A 365 -16.29 6.30 -20.16
N LYS A 366 -17.28 6.85 -19.44
CA LYS A 366 -17.24 8.22 -18.89
C LYS A 366 -16.51 8.25 -17.56
N LYS A 367 -16.11 9.44 -17.11
CA LYS A 367 -15.63 9.64 -15.73
C LYS A 367 -16.76 9.42 -14.73
N LEU A 368 -16.40 9.08 -13.50
CA LEU A 368 -17.34 8.82 -12.42
C LEU A 368 -18.29 9.99 -12.17
N ASN A 369 -17.74 11.21 -12.11
CA ASN A 369 -18.50 12.44 -11.89
C ASN A 369 -19.38 12.88 -13.06
N GLU A 370 -19.08 12.42 -14.25
CA GLU A 370 -19.86 12.64 -15.47
C GLU A 370 -20.89 11.51 -15.68
N CYS A 371 -21.08 10.61 -14.71
CA CYS A 371 -21.89 9.41 -14.84
C CYS A 371 -22.65 9.00 -13.57
N CYS A 372 -22.19 7.99 -12.82
CA CYS A 372 -22.99 7.36 -11.76
C CYS A 372 -22.96 8.10 -10.42
N ILE A 373 -21.97 8.97 -10.19
CA ILE A 373 -21.86 9.75 -8.95
C ILE A 373 -21.57 11.20 -9.34
N PRO A 374 -22.60 12.04 -9.58
CA PRO A 374 -22.40 13.46 -9.92
C PRO A 374 -21.52 14.19 -8.91
N ASP A 375 -20.86 15.27 -9.34
CA ASP A 375 -19.91 16.03 -8.51
C ASP A 375 -20.47 16.40 -7.12
N ASP A 376 -21.72 16.86 -7.04
CA ASP A 376 -22.34 17.24 -5.76
C ASP A 376 -22.48 16.05 -4.81
N LYS A 377 -22.86 14.88 -5.34
CA LYS A 377 -22.97 13.64 -4.57
C LYS A 377 -21.59 13.11 -4.16
N PHE A 378 -20.59 13.28 -5.01
CA PHE A 378 -19.21 12.92 -4.68
C PHE A 378 -18.68 13.77 -3.53
N LYS A 379 -18.93 15.08 -3.56
CA LYS A 379 -18.60 16.00 -2.45
C LYS A 379 -19.30 15.60 -1.16
N GLU A 380 -20.60 15.31 -1.22
CA GLU A 380 -21.38 14.87 -0.06
C GLU A 380 -20.77 13.61 0.59
N ILE A 381 -20.42 12.61 -0.22
CA ILE A 381 -19.78 11.37 0.25
C ILE A 381 -18.40 11.65 0.86
N ALA A 382 -17.58 12.46 0.20
CA ALA A 382 -16.24 12.81 0.68
C ALA A 382 -16.30 13.55 2.03
N ILE A 383 -17.20 14.52 2.15
CA ILE A 383 -17.45 15.26 3.39
C ILE A 383 -17.89 14.31 4.51
N LYS A 384 -18.82 13.38 4.22
CA LYS A 384 -19.27 12.40 5.20
C LYS A 384 -18.11 11.51 5.69
N GLN A 385 -17.25 11.04 4.79
CA GLN A 385 -16.09 10.23 5.16
C GLN A 385 -15.10 11.01 6.04
N ILE A 386 -14.82 12.28 5.69
CA ILE A 386 -13.98 13.16 6.50
C ILE A 386 -14.59 13.34 7.90
N LYS A 387 -15.90 13.58 7.99
CA LYS A 387 -16.61 13.67 9.27
C LYS A 387 -16.40 12.40 10.09
N ASP A 388 -16.72 11.23 9.54
CA ASP A 388 -16.63 9.97 10.28
C ASP A 388 -15.20 9.66 10.73
N GLN A 389 -14.20 9.97 9.91
CA GLN A 389 -12.79 9.88 10.29
C GLN A 389 -12.45 10.81 11.46
N ILE A 390 -12.89 12.08 11.39
CA ILE A 390 -12.69 13.05 12.48
C ILE A 390 -13.39 12.58 13.75
N LYS A 391 -14.62 12.03 13.67
CA LYS A 391 -15.33 11.48 14.83
C LYS A 391 -14.51 10.36 15.47
N LYS A 392 -14.02 9.42 14.66
CA LYS A 392 -13.20 8.30 15.12
C LYS A 392 -11.91 8.79 15.79
N GLU A 393 -11.19 9.71 15.18
CA GLU A 393 -9.97 10.31 15.74
C GLU A 393 -10.23 11.05 17.05
N ILE A 394 -11.34 11.79 17.15
CA ILE A 394 -11.77 12.46 18.39
C ILE A 394 -12.05 11.41 19.48
N ILE A 395 -12.81 10.36 19.17
CA ILE A 395 -13.17 9.30 20.14
C ILE A 395 -11.93 8.52 20.59
N GLU A 396 -11.06 8.12 19.66
CA GLU A 396 -9.81 7.40 19.96
C GLU A 396 -8.85 8.26 20.77
N SER A 397 -8.69 9.53 20.40
CA SER A 397 -7.92 10.50 21.17
C SER A 397 -8.50 10.63 22.57
N TYR A 398 -9.80 10.86 22.69
CA TYR A 398 -10.49 11.02 23.97
C TYR A 398 -10.35 9.80 24.89
N SER A 399 -10.41 8.60 24.34
CA SER A 399 -10.28 7.34 25.10
C SER A 399 -8.88 7.13 25.68
N ASN A 400 -7.86 7.77 25.11
CA ASN A 400 -6.46 7.66 25.52
C ASN A 400 -5.98 8.85 26.37
N VAL A 401 -6.86 9.81 26.63
CA VAL A 401 -6.56 11.06 27.34
C VAL A 401 -6.87 10.89 28.82
N ASP A 402 -5.98 11.38 29.68
CA ASP A 402 -6.27 11.49 31.11
C ASP A 402 -7.06 12.79 31.41
N HIS A 403 -6.82 13.89 30.67
CA HIS A 403 -7.44 15.21 30.90
C HIS A 403 -7.62 16.09 29.64
N VAL A 404 -8.68 16.92 29.60
CA VAL A 404 -8.99 17.85 28.46
C VAL A 404 -9.00 19.32 28.91
N ARG A 405 -8.43 20.24 28.10
CA ARG A 405 -8.49 21.70 28.33
C ARG A 405 -8.89 22.46 27.04
N PHE A 406 -9.63 23.55 27.20
CA PHE A 406 -10.03 24.45 26.10
C PHE A 406 -9.24 25.76 26.12
N SER A 407 -8.86 26.28 24.95
CA SER A 407 -8.42 27.67 24.79
C SER A 407 -9.28 28.39 23.76
N HIS A 408 -9.51 29.69 23.97
CA HIS A 408 -10.14 30.57 22.99
C HIS A 408 -9.06 31.42 22.33
N ALA A 409 -8.82 31.18 21.04
CA ALA A 409 -8.04 32.10 20.22
C ALA A 409 -8.97 33.19 19.68
N THR A 410 -8.87 34.40 20.24
CA THR A 410 -9.51 35.57 19.62
C THR A 410 -8.79 35.89 18.32
N ASN A 411 -9.53 35.81 17.20
CA ASN A 411 -9.14 36.10 15.79
C ASN A 411 -8.80 34.92 14.87
N THR A 412 -9.10 33.68 15.25
CA THR A 412 -9.21 32.57 14.29
C THR A 412 -10.59 31.95 14.40
N ASN A 413 -11.30 31.75 13.28
CA ASN A 413 -12.67 31.22 13.23
C ASN A 413 -12.81 29.73 13.64
N LEU A 414 -11.85 29.17 14.38
CA LEU A 414 -11.86 27.81 14.90
C LEU A 414 -11.33 27.79 16.35
N PRO A 415 -12.06 27.19 17.31
CA PRO A 415 -11.53 26.96 18.65
C PRO A 415 -10.47 25.83 18.63
N ALA A 416 -9.35 26.05 19.33
CA ALA A 416 -8.35 25.01 19.56
C ALA A 416 -8.76 24.17 20.78
N ILE A 417 -8.83 22.85 20.61
CA ILE A 417 -9.07 21.90 21.70
C ILE A 417 -7.74 21.24 22.03
N ILE A 418 -7.38 21.23 23.32
CA ILE A 418 -6.08 20.74 23.78
C ILE A 418 -6.32 19.47 24.61
N PHE A 419 -5.79 18.35 24.14
CA PHE A 419 -5.81 17.06 24.85
C PHE A 419 -4.48 16.87 25.62
N VAL A 420 -4.53 16.40 26.87
CA VAL A 420 -3.34 16.16 27.71
C VAL A 420 -3.15 14.65 27.92
N TYR A 421 -2.01 14.12 27.49
CA TYR A 421 -1.64 12.70 27.57
C TYR A 421 -0.49 12.47 28.55
N LYS A 422 -0.38 11.26 29.12
CA LYS A 422 0.86 10.77 29.76
C LYS A 422 1.99 10.64 28.74
N ILE A 423 3.23 10.99 29.12
CA ILE A 423 4.42 10.89 28.24
C ILE A 423 4.61 9.48 27.67
N ALA A 424 4.32 8.43 28.45
CA ALA A 424 4.43 7.04 27.98
C ALA A 424 3.48 6.68 26.81
N ASN A 425 2.43 7.50 26.59
CA ASN A 425 1.45 7.33 25.51
C ASN A 425 1.71 8.28 24.33
N LEU A 426 2.74 9.13 24.42
CA LEU A 426 3.21 9.94 23.31
C LEU A 426 4.14 9.10 22.44
N ASP A 427 4.02 9.22 21.12
CA ASP A 427 5.05 8.68 20.22
C ASP A 427 6.41 9.37 20.48
N PRO A 428 7.54 8.81 20.00
CA PRO A 428 8.87 9.40 20.18
C PRO A 428 9.02 10.83 19.62
N LYS A 429 8.07 11.30 18.80
CA LYS A 429 8.03 12.63 18.20
C LYS A 429 7.08 13.59 18.96
N GLY A 430 6.39 13.14 20.01
CA GLY A 430 5.52 13.95 20.85
C GLY A 430 4.23 14.42 20.18
N LEU A 431 3.78 13.77 19.11
CA LEU A 431 2.76 14.32 18.19
C LEU A 431 1.33 13.77 18.36
N ASN A 432 1.09 12.81 19.26
CA ASN A 432 -0.26 12.39 19.60
C ASN A 432 -0.92 13.48 20.46
N GLY A 433 -1.62 14.44 19.84
CA GLY A 433 -2.51 15.33 20.59
C GLY A 433 -2.83 16.69 20.01
N LEU A 434 -2.10 17.16 19.00
CA LEU A 434 -2.53 18.34 18.25
C LEU A 434 -3.54 17.89 17.21
N LEU A 435 -4.82 18.17 17.46
CA LEU A 435 -5.86 18.17 16.41
C LEU A 435 -5.22 18.72 15.14
N ARG A 436 -5.07 17.86 14.13
CA ARG A 436 -4.67 18.29 12.80
C ARG A 436 -5.64 19.41 12.44
N CYS A 437 -5.13 20.62 12.20
CA CYS A 437 -5.96 21.70 11.69
C CYS A 437 -6.53 21.24 10.34
N PHE A 438 -7.77 20.73 10.35
CA PHE A 438 -8.53 20.46 9.16
C PHE A 438 -8.92 21.81 8.55
N LYS A 439 -8.06 22.31 7.65
CA LYS A 439 -8.41 23.43 6.79
C LYS A 439 -9.14 22.87 5.58
N ASP A 440 -10.43 22.66 5.73
CA ASP A 440 -11.36 22.58 4.60
C ASP A 440 -12.33 23.77 4.73
N GLU A 441 -12.41 24.62 3.69
CA GLU A 441 -13.27 25.80 3.72
C GLU A 441 -14.76 25.44 3.77
N GLU A 442 -15.12 24.22 3.34
CA GLU A 442 -16.50 23.72 3.33
C GLU A 442 -16.90 23.04 4.67
N LEU A 443 -15.95 22.68 5.55
CA LEU A 443 -16.23 21.96 6.81
C LEU A 443 -15.82 22.77 8.05
N LYS A 444 -16.79 23.35 8.76
CA LYS A 444 -16.53 24.05 10.04
C LYS A 444 -16.87 23.16 11.22
N ILE A 445 -15.93 23.02 12.15
CA ILE A 445 -16.14 22.30 13.41
C ILE A 445 -16.15 23.33 14.53
N THR A 446 -17.20 23.32 15.34
CA THR A 446 -17.26 24.07 16.60
C THR A 446 -17.44 23.10 17.74
N ALA A 447 -16.89 23.42 18.91
CA ALA A 447 -17.13 22.66 20.12
C ALA A 447 -17.76 23.55 21.18
N THR A 448 -18.78 23.04 21.86
CA THR A 448 -19.44 23.69 22.99
C THR A 448 -19.34 22.80 24.23
N LEU A 449 -19.23 23.43 25.39
CA LEU A 449 -19.22 22.77 26.68
C LEU A 449 -20.50 23.19 27.42
N GLU A 450 -21.39 22.25 27.67
CA GLU A 450 -22.61 22.49 28.45
C GLU A 450 -22.59 21.62 29.70
N GLY A 451 -22.29 22.25 30.84
CA GLY A 451 -22.05 21.57 32.10
C GLY A 451 -20.82 20.66 32.00
N ASN A 452 -21.08 19.36 32.05
CA ASN A 452 -20.08 18.30 32.03
C ASN A 452 -19.89 17.72 30.62
N LEU A 453 -20.73 18.09 29.66
CA LEU A 453 -20.81 17.44 28.36
C LEU A 453 -20.02 18.23 27.30
N ILE A 454 -19.14 17.55 26.56
CA ILE A 454 -18.49 18.16 25.39
C ILE A 454 -19.30 17.80 24.15
N THR A 455 -19.73 18.82 23.42
CA THR A 455 -20.47 18.66 22.17
C THR A 455 -19.68 19.24 21.01
N PHE A 456 -19.30 18.41 20.04
CA PHE A 456 -18.73 18.86 18.77
C PHE A 456 -19.85 18.98 17.75
N SER A 457 -19.96 20.11 17.07
CA SER A 457 -20.91 20.34 15.99
C SER A 457 -20.19 20.61 14.68
N PHE A 458 -20.57 19.86 13.66
CA PHE A 458 -20.18 20.13 12.27
C PHE A 458 -21.20 21.10 11.66
N ILE A 459 -20.78 22.33 11.34
CA ILE A 459 -21.66 23.38 10.80
C ILE A 459 -21.67 23.30 9.27
N GLU A 460 -22.83 23.01 8.71
CA GLU A 460 -23.13 23.07 7.27
C GLU A 460 -24.34 23.97 6.98
N ASN A 461 -24.56 24.30 5.70
CA ASN A 461 -25.75 25.01 5.24
C ASN A 461 -27.08 24.27 5.50
N ASN A 462 -27.07 22.97 5.88
CA ASN A 462 -28.27 22.13 5.96
C ASN A 462 -28.41 21.25 7.23
N GLY A 463 -27.71 21.56 8.33
CA GLY A 463 -27.94 20.91 9.62
C GLY A 463 -26.68 20.76 10.48
N ASN A 464 -26.89 20.50 11.77
CA ASN A 464 -25.83 20.25 12.73
C ASN A 464 -25.82 18.76 13.10
N GLU A 465 -24.66 18.11 12.96
CA GLU A 465 -24.41 16.79 13.53
C GLU A 465 -23.56 16.93 14.80
N PHE A 466 -23.90 16.18 15.85
CA PHE A 466 -23.30 16.33 17.18
C PHE A 466 -22.54 15.07 17.62
N ILE A 467 -21.31 15.24 18.12
CA ILE A 467 -20.63 14.21 18.91
C ILE A 467 -20.69 14.66 20.37
N THR A 468 -21.23 13.81 21.22
CA THR A 468 -21.34 14.06 22.64
C THR A 468 -20.39 13.15 23.41
N LEU A 469 -19.47 13.72 24.17
CA LEU A 469 -18.55 12.97 25.04
C LEU A 469 -18.85 13.29 26.51
N GLU A 470 -18.98 12.25 27.33
CA GLU A 470 -19.05 12.38 28.79
C GLU A 470 -17.68 12.74 29.34
N PRO A 471 -17.57 13.68 30.30
CA PRO A 471 -16.29 14.15 30.79
C PRO A 471 -15.55 13.05 31.55
N ILE A 472 -14.23 12.99 31.37
CA ILE A 472 -13.37 12.21 32.25
C ILE A 472 -13.58 12.75 33.69
N PRO A 473 -13.80 11.88 34.70
CA PRO A 473 -14.17 12.30 36.04
C PRO A 473 -12.97 12.94 36.76
N CYS A 474 -12.72 14.21 36.48
CA CYS A 474 -11.67 14.97 37.15
C CYS A 474 -12.11 16.43 37.29
N SER A 475 -12.52 16.81 38.49
CA SER A 475 -12.63 18.22 38.88
C SER A 475 -11.25 18.90 38.87
N LEU A 476 -11.20 20.21 38.67
CA LEU A 476 -9.95 20.99 38.71
C LEU A 476 -9.09 20.70 39.96
N LYS A 477 -9.75 20.46 41.10
CA LYS A 477 -9.10 20.09 42.38
C LYS A 477 -8.56 18.65 42.40
N GLN A 478 -9.21 17.72 41.69
CA GLN A 478 -8.70 16.35 41.52
C GLN A 478 -7.51 16.33 40.57
N LEU A 479 -7.52 17.18 39.53
CA LEU A 479 -6.39 17.37 38.62
C LEU A 479 -5.19 17.97 39.37
N GLU A 480 -5.41 19.06 40.10
CA GLU A 480 -4.37 19.66 40.96
C GLU A 480 -3.87 18.67 42.00
N SER A 481 -4.76 17.93 42.69
CA SER A 481 -4.35 16.92 43.67
C SER A 481 -3.58 15.75 43.06
N PHE A 482 -3.97 15.26 41.87
CA PHE A 482 -3.29 14.19 41.16
C PHE A 482 -1.88 14.62 40.73
N LEU A 483 -1.78 15.79 40.10
CA LEU A 483 -0.51 16.35 39.66
C LEU A 483 0.43 16.62 40.86
N LEU A 484 -0.10 17.11 42.00
CA LEU A 484 0.69 17.39 43.21
C LEU A 484 1.07 16.13 44.01
N LYS A 485 0.32 15.03 43.85
CA LYS A 485 0.54 13.78 44.59
C LYS A 485 1.66 12.94 43.97
N ASP A 486 1.73 12.91 42.64
CA ASP A 486 2.66 12.05 41.91
C ASP A 486 3.87 12.80 41.34
N TYR A 487 3.87 14.14 41.34
CA TYR A 487 5.00 14.96 40.85
C TYR A 487 5.39 16.07 41.85
N LYS A 488 6.60 15.99 42.42
CA LYS A 488 7.09 16.94 43.45
C LYS A 488 7.45 18.33 42.91
N GLN A 489 7.55 18.51 41.61
CA GLN A 489 7.84 19.80 40.96
C GLN A 489 7.00 19.94 39.70
N ILE A 490 5.85 20.59 39.82
CA ILE A 490 5.11 21.11 38.68
C ILE A 490 5.61 22.54 38.46
N CYS A 491 6.28 22.81 37.35
CA CYS A 491 6.48 24.17 36.90
C CYS A 491 5.26 24.58 36.06
N VAL A 492 4.28 25.21 36.70
CA VAL A 492 3.36 26.09 35.97
C VAL A 492 4.18 27.35 35.64
N LEU A 493 4.48 27.57 34.36
CA LEU A 493 5.13 28.81 33.93
C LEU A 493 4.12 29.95 34.12
N ASP A 494 4.20 30.60 35.27
CA ASP A 494 3.41 31.78 35.61
C ASP A 494 4.05 33.01 34.94
N GLY A 495 3.55 33.33 33.75
CA GLY A 495 4.14 34.37 32.90
C GLY A 495 3.21 34.92 31.81
N LEU A 496 1.89 34.83 31.99
CA LEU A 496 0.90 35.35 31.04
C LEU A 496 -0.28 36.07 31.73
N LEU A 497 -0.04 36.74 32.85
CA LEU A 497 -0.99 37.70 33.42
C LEU A 497 -0.80 39.10 32.81
N ASN A 498 -0.88 39.18 31.48
CA ASN A 498 -1.16 40.43 30.80
C ASN A 498 -2.23 40.18 29.71
N PRO A 499 -3.41 40.82 29.74
CA PRO A 499 -4.59 40.38 28.97
C PRO A 499 -4.50 40.52 27.45
N GLN A 500 -3.36 40.95 26.90
CA GLN A 500 -3.28 41.39 25.50
C GLN A 500 -2.53 40.47 24.55
N ASN A 501 -1.93 39.37 25.00
CA ASN A 501 -1.30 38.38 24.11
C ASN A 501 -1.36 36.97 24.73
N LEU A 502 -2.52 36.32 24.61
CA LEU A 502 -2.68 34.89 24.88
C LEU A 502 -2.34 34.12 23.59
N ARG A 503 -1.13 33.57 23.51
CA ARG A 503 -0.80 32.47 22.62
C ARG A 503 -0.39 31.28 23.49
N ASP A 504 -1.25 30.26 23.45
CA ASP A 504 -1.09 28.85 23.83
C ASP A 504 -0.29 28.49 25.10
N VAL A 505 -0.94 27.74 26.02
CA VAL A 505 -0.29 27.10 27.17
C VAL A 505 -0.14 25.61 26.88
N ILE A 506 1.10 25.13 26.84
CA ILE A 506 1.46 23.70 26.78
C ILE A 506 1.95 23.30 28.18
N ILE A 507 1.39 22.24 28.77
CA ILE A 507 1.91 21.64 30.02
C ILE A 507 2.67 20.37 29.63
N ILE A 508 3.99 20.37 29.83
CA ILE A 508 4.84 19.18 29.66
C ILE A 508 5.31 18.78 31.06
N ILE A 509 5.06 17.54 31.47
CA ILE A 509 5.49 16.99 32.76
C ILE A 509 6.75 16.15 32.50
N PRO A 510 7.96 16.58 32.90
CA PRO A 510 9.17 15.77 32.71
C PRO A 510 9.20 14.55 33.64
N GLU A 511 9.89 13.47 33.22
CA GLU A 511 10.22 12.34 34.12
C GLU A 511 11.11 12.78 35.30
N GLU A 512 11.00 12.06 36.42
CA GLU A 512 11.77 12.34 37.64
C GLU A 512 13.27 12.46 37.36
N GLY A 513 13.81 13.67 37.58
CA GLY A 513 15.23 13.97 37.48
C GLY A 513 15.69 14.62 36.16
N ALA A 514 14.83 14.75 35.16
CA ALA A 514 15.16 15.48 33.93
C ALA A 514 15.04 16.99 34.11
N SER A 515 16.04 17.76 33.65
CA SER A 515 15.99 19.23 33.65
C SER A 515 14.94 19.69 32.64
N PRO A 516 14.10 20.70 32.95
CA PRO A 516 13.11 21.21 32.01
C PRO A 516 13.80 21.71 30.74
N ARG A 517 13.57 21.03 29.61
CA ARG A 517 14.00 21.51 28.29
C ARG A 517 12.88 22.32 27.68
N GLN A 518 13.19 23.57 27.35
CA GLN A 518 12.31 24.48 26.65
C GLN A 518 12.12 23.96 25.21
N ILE A 519 10.93 23.47 24.87
CA ILE A 519 10.57 23.21 23.47
C ILE A 519 9.95 24.48 22.91
N LEU A 520 10.75 25.28 22.20
CA LEU A 520 10.26 26.38 21.39
C LEU A 520 9.70 25.81 20.08
N ILE A 521 8.38 25.81 19.92
CA ILE A 521 7.77 25.64 18.59
C ILE A 521 7.94 26.97 17.85
N ASN A 522 9.09 27.14 17.19
CA ASN A 522 9.32 28.28 16.32
C ASN A 522 8.79 27.99 14.91
N GLY A 523 7.82 28.79 14.47
CA GLY A 523 7.84 29.35 13.10
C GLY A 523 6.77 28.87 12.10
N PHE A 524 5.65 29.58 12.05
CA PHE A 524 5.11 30.05 10.76
C PHE A 524 4.97 31.57 10.83
N LYS A 525 5.88 32.28 10.16
CA LYS A 525 5.62 33.64 9.69
C LYS A 525 4.97 33.53 8.31
N ILE A 526 3.99 34.39 8.07
CA ILE A 526 3.40 34.66 6.75
C ILE A 526 4.50 35.01 5.75
#